data_AF-A0AA44VTD3-F1
#
_entry.id   AF-A0AA44VTD3-F1
#
_cell.length_a   1.000
_cell.length_b   1.000
_cell.length_c   1.000
_cell.angle_alpha   90.00
_cell.angle_beta   90.00
_cell.angle_gamma   90.00
#
_symmetry.space_group_name_H-M   'P 1'
#
loop_
_entity.id
_entity.type
_entity.pdbx_description
1 polymer ?
#
loop_
_entity_poly.entity_id
_entity_poly.type
_entity_poly.pdbx_seq_one_letter_code
_entity_poly.pdbx_strand_id
1 'polypeptide(L)'
;MSEFSQLLRSLRKELEFTQKEFATYLNHLDDDFNSIDVVTINRWENNKVKPTTYKALKILQYFGVDLYDTVKSFNTKPKDSLIDGFLSEAFESFQSRISAVQGLKKQSNSDYFKSQPLMSEPRDIGVLKRIQLLSKFTKVDISPLNLIDLFLYYTEKKAYGQKLINIDGDIVSHNLGFFFEERKFDTFKANELDLRIACPLDSNKNLNYLNVSSHSETKYHAIENIISDIKLLSQSSNIKTYSVLVKDPNAIKLFKKIGFEVFSFSKPSPEKSNIIFKRKYYYYCIMSIDKIDFLANRHVRSLIKDELPTMKAFPLLLKEVRKELKLTQKNFAAYINQLDDEFNSVDVVTINRWENNKVRPSNYKALKLLDCLNVDLYATLQSFDSEEGDDGALLDDFLIERFFSFQSRIASVAKAEGSKENDSFDIQPLMTDQNDKNVVDRIKLISQYTKVDPSALDTIDLYLYYLEKKAHGRKMVNENGDIVSHSLGFFFNQDLFDEHQTEVLSVKQACSLDSNQNLNYLVVSSHSEKQEHSIANILSDMKLLARNNKIKKFSMLIKNPNALDLMKSIGFEIYKFSEPTEEISNITFKNKSYRYCIMTIDKIDLLSNKHVISFINKYG
;
A
#
# COMPACT_ATOMS: atom_id res chain seq x y z
N MET A 1 -22.63 -10.88 -1.72
CA MET A 1 -24.05 -11.07 -2.14
C MET A 1 -24.84 -12.16 -1.38
N SER A 2 -24.29 -13.34 -1.05
CA SER A 2 -24.90 -14.21 0.01
C SER A 2 -24.94 -13.48 1.37
N GLU A 3 -24.00 -12.57 1.52
CA GLU A 3 -23.74 -11.69 2.65
C GLU A 3 -24.92 -10.80 3.04
N PHE A 4 -25.59 -10.09 2.11
CA PHE A 4 -26.78 -9.28 2.45
C PHE A 4 -27.92 -10.14 3.03
N SER A 5 -28.21 -11.29 2.40
CA SER A 5 -29.29 -12.19 2.86
C SER A 5 -28.99 -12.77 4.25
N GLN A 6 -27.72 -13.07 4.53
CA GLN A 6 -27.26 -13.53 5.84
C GLN A 6 -27.33 -12.40 6.86
N LEU A 7 -26.80 -11.23 6.53
CA LEU A 7 -26.79 -10.05 7.39
C LEU A 7 -28.21 -9.60 7.76
N LEU A 8 -29.12 -9.53 6.79
CA LEU A 8 -30.53 -9.21 7.02
C LEU A 8 -31.19 -10.21 7.98
N ARG A 9 -30.89 -11.50 7.81
CA ARG A 9 -31.39 -12.57 8.67
C ARG A 9 -30.82 -12.49 10.09
N SER A 10 -29.53 -12.17 10.22
CA SER A 10 -28.86 -11.97 11.51
C SER A 10 -29.47 -10.78 12.24
N LEU A 11 -29.58 -9.62 11.59
CA LEU A 11 -30.22 -8.43 12.15
C LEU A 11 -31.64 -8.70 12.64
N ARG A 12 -32.46 -9.38 11.83
CA ARG A 12 -33.81 -9.75 12.25
C ARG A 12 -33.80 -10.63 13.50
N LYS A 13 -32.91 -11.61 13.56
CA LYS A 13 -32.80 -12.53 14.71
C LYS A 13 -32.28 -11.83 15.96
N GLU A 14 -31.33 -10.91 15.81
CA GLU A 14 -30.79 -10.08 16.90
C GLU A 14 -31.86 -9.17 17.51
N LEU A 15 -32.79 -8.68 16.69
CA LEU A 15 -33.96 -7.92 17.12
C LEU A 15 -35.12 -8.80 17.61
N GLU A 16 -34.93 -10.13 17.64
CA GLU A 16 -35.92 -11.13 18.05
C GLU A 16 -37.24 -11.08 17.26
N PHE A 17 -37.23 -10.52 16.05
CA PHE A 17 -38.43 -10.38 15.23
C PHE A 17 -38.75 -11.64 14.40
N THR A 18 -40.03 -11.97 14.31
CA THR A 18 -40.55 -12.81 13.23
C THR A 18 -40.41 -12.09 11.89
N GLN A 19 -40.48 -12.82 10.76
CA GLN A 19 -40.43 -12.20 9.43
C GLN A 19 -41.58 -11.21 9.21
N LYS A 20 -42.73 -11.42 9.85
CA LYS A 20 -43.90 -10.52 9.77
C LYS A 20 -43.66 -9.23 10.55
N GLU A 21 -43.20 -9.33 11.79
CA GLU A 21 -42.87 -8.17 12.62
C GLU A 21 -41.75 -7.34 11.99
N PHE A 22 -40.74 -8.00 11.43
CA PHE A 22 -39.65 -7.30 10.76
C PHE A 22 -40.12 -6.54 9.52
N ALA A 23 -41.01 -7.13 8.72
CA ALA A 23 -41.62 -6.42 7.59
C ALA A 23 -42.39 -5.19 8.06
N THR A 24 -43.24 -5.31 9.10
CA THR A 24 -43.97 -4.18 9.68
C THR A 24 -43.02 -3.11 10.21
N TYR A 25 -41.96 -3.49 10.90
CA TYR A 25 -40.94 -2.58 11.41
C TYR A 25 -40.27 -1.79 10.29
N LEU A 26 -39.82 -2.45 9.21
CA LEU A 26 -39.22 -1.77 8.06
C LEU A 26 -40.20 -0.78 7.40
N ASN A 27 -41.47 -1.14 7.24
CA ASN A 27 -42.48 -0.21 6.70
C ASN A 27 -42.66 1.06 7.57
N HIS A 28 -42.29 1.04 8.85
CA HIS A 28 -42.37 2.22 9.73
C HIS A 28 -41.10 3.06 9.75
N LEU A 29 -39.99 2.58 9.18
CA LEU A 29 -38.72 3.32 9.18
C LEU A 29 -38.66 4.40 8.10
N ASP A 30 -39.21 4.12 6.91
CA ASP A 30 -39.09 4.99 5.75
C ASP A 30 -40.17 4.68 4.69
N ASP A 31 -40.66 5.71 4.01
CA ASP A 31 -41.69 5.57 2.98
C ASP A 31 -41.26 4.69 1.80
N ASP A 32 -39.96 4.59 1.50
CA ASP A 32 -39.42 3.73 0.46
C ASP A 32 -39.61 2.23 0.74
N PHE A 33 -39.99 1.90 1.98
CA PHE A 33 -40.22 0.55 2.45
C PHE A 33 -41.68 0.14 2.50
N ASN A 34 -42.66 1.04 2.24
CA ASN A 34 -44.12 0.88 2.39
C ASN A 34 -44.82 -0.28 1.62
N SER A 35 -44.06 -1.23 1.08
CA SER A 35 -44.54 -2.40 0.33
C SER A 35 -43.83 -3.70 0.73
N ILE A 36 -43.01 -3.68 1.78
CA ILE A 36 -42.29 -4.87 2.23
C ILE A 36 -43.26 -5.75 3.02
N ASP A 37 -43.55 -6.94 2.50
CA ASP A 37 -44.36 -7.95 3.18
C ASP A 37 -43.49 -9.13 3.67
N VAL A 38 -44.12 -10.02 4.45
CA VAL A 38 -43.46 -11.22 4.99
C VAL A 38 -42.88 -12.11 3.88
N VAL A 39 -43.52 -12.17 2.71
CA VAL A 39 -43.07 -12.96 1.57
C VAL A 39 -41.80 -12.36 0.97
N THR A 40 -41.73 -11.04 0.91
CA THR A 40 -40.58 -10.27 0.44
C THR A 40 -39.38 -10.50 1.35
N ILE A 41 -39.55 -10.38 2.67
CA ILE A 41 -38.51 -10.71 3.66
C ILE A 41 -38.03 -12.15 3.48
N ASN A 42 -38.95 -13.11 3.40
CA ASN A 42 -38.58 -14.52 3.22
C ASN A 42 -37.76 -14.74 1.95
N ARG A 43 -38.17 -14.11 0.84
CA ARG A 43 -37.45 -14.19 -0.44
C ARG A 43 -36.08 -13.54 -0.37
N TRP A 44 -35.93 -12.42 0.32
CA TRP A 44 -34.64 -11.74 0.51
C TRP A 44 -33.69 -12.56 1.39
N GLU A 45 -34.15 -13.06 2.54
CA GLU A 45 -33.34 -13.88 3.44
C GLU A 45 -32.90 -15.20 2.83
N ASN A 46 -33.72 -15.79 1.95
CA ASN A 46 -33.40 -17.04 1.26
C ASN A 46 -32.73 -16.82 -0.11
N ASN A 47 -32.32 -15.57 -0.41
CA ASN A 47 -31.67 -15.18 -1.66
C ASN A 47 -32.44 -15.61 -2.92
N LYS A 48 -33.78 -15.62 -2.85
CA LYS A 48 -34.70 -15.95 -3.95
C LYS A 48 -35.01 -14.75 -4.83
N VAL A 49 -35.17 -13.57 -4.22
CA VAL A 49 -35.36 -12.29 -4.90
C VAL A 49 -34.43 -11.28 -4.26
N LYS A 50 -33.94 -10.31 -5.04
CA LYS A 50 -32.98 -9.31 -4.57
C LYS A 50 -33.65 -7.95 -4.45
N PRO A 51 -33.47 -7.21 -3.34
CA PRO A 51 -33.79 -5.79 -3.32
C PRO A 51 -32.89 -5.02 -4.29
N THR A 52 -33.29 -3.80 -4.64
CA THR A 52 -32.38 -2.87 -5.32
C THR A 52 -31.20 -2.53 -4.39
N THR A 53 -30.03 -2.20 -4.94
CA THR A 53 -28.87 -1.80 -4.12
C THR A 53 -29.21 -0.64 -3.19
N TYR A 54 -29.95 0.35 -3.70
CA TYR A 54 -30.45 1.46 -2.90
C TYR A 54 -31.24 0.98 -1.67
N LYS A 55 -32.27 0.14 -1.87
CA LYS A 55 -33.09 -0.37 -0.76
C LYS A 55 -32.26 -1.19 0.22
N ALA A 56 -31.35 -2.03 -0.26
CA ALA A 56 -30.47 -2.83 0.60
C ALA A 56 -29.59 -1.94 1.51
N LEU A 57 -28.91 -0.96 0.92
CA LEU A 57 -28.03 -0.05 1.68
C LEU A 57 -28.82 0.83 2.64
N LYS A 58 -30.00 1.33 2.23
CA LYS A 58 -30.87 2.15 3.08
C LYS A 58 -31.33 1.37 4.32
N ILE A 59 -31.77 0.11 4.15
CA ILE A 59 -32.16 -0.78 5.26
C ILE A 59 -30.99 -0.94 6.24
N LEU A 60 -29.80 -1.32 5.73
CA LEU A 60 -28.63 -1.55 6.58
C LEU A 60 -28.17 -0.28 7.32
N GLN A 61 -28.32 0.89 6.70
CA GLN A 61 -28.02 2.17 7.34
C GLN A 61 -28.87 2.40 8.60
N TYR A 62 -30.16 2.05 8.57
CA TYR A 62 -31.05 2.18 9.74
C TYR A 62 -30.60 1.32 10.91
N PHE A 63 -29.89 0.23 10.64
CA PHE A 63 -29.34 -0.66 11.67
C PHE A 63 -27.90 -0.32 12.06
N GLY A 64 -27.34 0.79 11.57
CA GLY A 64 -25.99 1.24 11.93
C GLY A 64 -24.86 0.34 11.41
N VAL A 65 -25.12 -0.48 10.39
CA VAL A 65 -24.12 -1.37 9.79
C VAL A 65 -23.13 -0.56 8.95
N ASP A 66 -21.84 -0.89 9.03
CA ASP A 66 -20.84 -0.43 8.04
C ASP A 66 -21.23 -0.91 6.64
N LEU A 67 -21.50 0.03 5.76
CA LEU A 67 -21.99 -0.27 4.42
C LEU A 67 -20.86 -0.71 3.47
N TYR A 68 -19.57 -0.54 3.84
CA TYR A 68 -18.47 -0.62 2.88
C TYR A 68 -18.36 -2.00 2.23
N ASP A 69 -18.35 -3.06 3.04
CA ASP A 69 -18.33 -4.44 2.56
C ASP A 69 -19.58 -4.79 1.76
N THR A 70 -20.74 -4.26 2.18
CA THR A 70 -21.99 -4.48 1.47
C THR A 70 -21.93 -3.85 0.06
N VAL A 71 -21.46 -2.60 -0.04
CA VAL A 71 -21.28 -1.88 -1.31
C VAL A 71 -20.32 -2.66 -2.22
N LYS A 72 -19.18 -3.13 -1.69
CA LYS A 72 -18.21 -4.01 -2.38
C LYS A 72 -18.86 -5.30 -2.87
N SER A 73 -19.72 -5.92 -2.06
CA SER A 73 -20.39 -7.18 -2.39
C SER A 73 -21.38 -7.08 -3.56
N PHE A 74 -21.87 -5.88 -3.86
CA PHE A 74 -22.81 -5.62 -4.97
C PHE A 74 -22.12 -5.28 -6.29
N ASN A 75 -20.79 -5.41 -6.37
CA ASN A 75 -20.03 -5.01 -7.54
C ASN A 75 -20.44 -5.72 -8.83
N THR A 76 -20.63 -4.91 -9.87
CA THR A 76 -20.89 -5.37 -11.22
C THR A 76 -19.58 -5.58 -11.97
N LYS A 77 -19.54 -6.57 -12.88
CA LYS A 77 -18.38 -6.79 -13.77
C LYS A 77 -17.94 -5.48 -14.43
N PRO A 78 -16.62 -5.23 -14.55
CA PRO A 78 -16.09 -3.99 -15.10
C PRO A 78 -16.53 -3.86 -16.56
N LYS A 79 -17.47 -2.95 -16.80
CA LYS A 79 -17.61 -2.27 -18.09
C LYS A 79 -17.15 -0.84 -17.86
N ASP A 80 -16.47 -0.26 -18.84
CA ASP A 80 -15.97 1.12 -18.86
C ASP A 80 -16.94 2.05 -18.11
N SER A 81 -16.53 2.46 -16.91
CA SER A 81 -17.38 3.27 -16.06
C SER A 81 -17.31 4.71 -16.52
N LEU A 82 -18.41 5.44 -16.35
CA LEU A 82 -18.49 6.87 -16.64
C LEU A 82 -17.34 7.66 -15.98
N ILE A 83 -16.98 7.27 -14.75
CA ILE A 83 -15.91 7.91 -13.98
C ILE A 83 -14.55 7.53 -14.56
N ASP A 84 -14.34 6.26 -14.91
CA ASP A 84 -13.08 5.77 -15.48
C ASP A 84 -12.74 6.47 -16.80
N GLY A 85 -13.74 6.64 -17.68
CA GLY A 85 -13.58 7.36 -18.93
C GLY A 85 -13.24 8.84 -18.72
N PHE A 86 -13.89 9.52 -17.77
CA PHE A 86 -13.57 10.90 -17.41
C PHE A 86 -12.14 11.03 -16.84
N LEU A 87 -11.72 10.11 -15.96
CA LEU A 87 -10.38 10.16 -15.38
C LEU A 87 -9.30 9.88 -16.43
N SER A 88 -9.54 8.93 -17.34
CA SER A 88 -8.64 8.70 -18.47
C SER A 88 -8.55 9.92 -19.39
N GLU A 89 -9.65 10.63 -19.66
CA GLU A 89 -9.60 11.89 -20.41
C GLU A 89 -8.83 12.99 -19.63
N ALA A 90 -9.07 13.12 -18.33
CA ALA A 90 -8.43 14.15 -17.51
C ALA A 90 -6.92 13.92 -17.33
N PHE A 91 -6.49 12.67 -17.11
CA PHE A 91 -5.11 12.36 -16.71
C PHE A 91 -4.28 11.68 -17.82
N GLU A 92 -4.91 10.99 -18.77
CA GLU A 92 -4.20 10.20 -19.78
C GLU A 92 -4.34 10.78 -21.19
N SER A 93 -4.95 11.97 -21.36
CA SER A 93 -5.00 12.63 -22.66
C SER A 93 -3.61 12.97 -23.20
N PHE A 94 -3.49 13.12 -24.53
CA PHE A 94 -2.25 13.58 -25.15
C PHE A 94 -1.77 14.91 -24.54
N GLN A 95 -2.68 15.86 -24.30
CA GLN A 95 -2.34 17.15 -23.71
C GLN A 95 -1.87 17.01 -22.26
N SER A 96 -2.53 16.17 -21.44
CA SER A 96 -2.11 15.89 -20.06
C SER A 96 -0.73 15.22 -20.02
N ARG A 97 -0.47 14.28 -20.95
CA ARG A 97 0.85 13.65 -21.12
C ARG A 97 1.92 14.66 -21.51
N ILE A 98 1.65 15.58 -22.43
CA ILE A 98 2.56 16.67 -22.83
C ILE A 98 2.84 17.63 -21.67
N SER A 99 1.83 17.99 -20.87
CA SER A 99 2.04 18.81 -19.67
C SER A 99 2.89 18.11 -18.60
N ALA A 100 2.86 16.77 -18.56
CA ALA A 100 3.71 15.96 -17.69
C ALA A 100 5.14 15.72 -18.26
N VAL A 101 5.44 16.11 -19.51
CA VAL A 101 6.75 15.89 -20.18
C VAL A 101 7.90 16.57 -19.42
N GLN A 102 7.65 17.68 -18.72
CA GLN A 102 8.67 18.31 -17.87
C GLN A 102 9.04 17.49 -16.62
N GLY A 103 8.23 16.48 -16.26
CA GLY A 103 8.46 15.53 -15.15
C GLY A 103 8.98 14.15 -15.59
N LEU A 104 9.36 13.96 -16.86
CA LEU A 104 9.71 12.65 -17.45
C LEU A 104 10.88 11.89 -16.81
N LYS A 105 11.60 12.46 -15.84
CA LYS A 105 12.58 11.69 -15.04
C LYS A 105 11.93 10.80 -13.98
N LYS A 106 10.63 10.93 -13.66
CA LYS A 106 9.98 10.24 -12.53
C LYS A 106 8.80 9.29 -12.89
N GLN A 107 8.51 9.06 -14.17
CA GLN A 107 7.28 8.35 -14.57
C GLN A 107 7.35 6.82 -14.60
N SER A 108 8.42 6.18 -14.12
CA SER A 108 8.53 4.71 -14.12
C SER A 108 7.87 4.00 -12.93
N ASN A 109 7.34 4.71 -11.92
CA ASN A 109 6.83 4.11 -10.67
C ASN A 109 5.47 4.68 -10.19
N SER A 110 4.55 5.04 -11.09
CA SER A 110 3.28 5.75 -10.74
C SER A 110 2.29 4.97 -9.86
N ASP A 111 2.57 3.71 -9.54
CA ASP A 111 1.66 2.83 -8.80
C ASP A 111 2.09 2.62 -7.34
N TYR A 112 3.22 3.19 -6.92
CA TYR A 112 3.74 3.08 -5.56
C TYR A 112 3.57 4.39 -4.78
N PHE A 113 2.44 4.51 -4.09
CA PHE A 113 2.18 5.57 -3.12
C PHE A 113 1.65 4.97 -1.81
N LYS A 114 1.90 5.67 -0.69
CA LYS A 114 1.35 5.36 0.64
C LYS A 114 0.26 6.36 0.97
N SER A 115 -0.90 5.87 1.38
CA SER A 115 -1.94 6.71 1.97
C SER A 115 -1.59 7.01 3.44
N GLN A 116 -1.72 8.28 3.82
CA GLN A 116 -1.54 8.75 5.19
C GLN A 116 -2.67 9.72 5.56
N PRO A 117 -2.97 9.90 6.87
CA PRO A 117 -3.82 10.98 7.33
C PRO A 117 -3.39 12.33 6.73
N LEU A 118 -4.36 13.18 6.38
CA LEU A 118 -4.07 14.50 5.80
C LEU A 118 -3.13 15.31 6.69
N MET A 119 -3.32 15.22 8.00
CA MET A 119 -2.50 15.87 9.01
C MET A 119 -1.94 14.79 9.94
N SER A 120 -0.62 14.66 9.96
CA SER A 120 0.09 13.74 10.85
C SER A 120 0.74 14.46 12.05
N GLU A 121 1.09 15.74 11.86
CA GLU A 121 1.72 16.58 12.88
C GLU A 121 1.09 17.98 12.91
N PRO A 122 1.23 18.73 14.03
CA PRO A 122 0.72 20.11 14.18
C PRO A 122 1.18 21.10 13.10
N ARG A 123 2.23 20.76 12.35
CA ARG A 123 2.84 21.59 11.32
C ARG A 123 3.16 20.80 10.05
N ASP A 124 2.18 20.07 9.53
CA ASP A 124 2.23 19.46 8.19
C ASP A 124 2.19 20.55 7.09
N ILE A 125 3.21 21.41 7.08
CA ILE A 125 3.30 22.63 6.25
C ILE A 125 3.33 22.25 4.77
N GLY A 126 3.79 21.04 4.41
CA GLY A 126 3.82 20.55 3.03
C GLY A 126 2.43 20.52 2.39
N VAL A 127 1.44 19.96 3.10
CA VAL A 127 0.05 19.87 2.64
C VAL A 127 -0.56 21.26 2.47
N LEU A 128 -0.41 22.11 3.49
CA LEU A 128 -0.92 23.49 3.45
C LEU A 128 -0.28 24.31 2.34
N LYS A 129 1.05 24.23 2.17
CA LYS A 129 1.77 24.90 1.08
C LYS A 129 1.30 24.40 -0.28
N ARG A 130 1.03 23.10 -0.43
CA ARG A 130 0.56 22.54 -1.70
C ARG A 130 -0.88 22.98 -2.01
N ILE A 131 -1.77 23.02 -1.02
CA ILE A 131 -3.12 23.60 -1.17
C ILE A 131 -3.03 25.09 -1.56
N GLN A 132 -2.17 25.87 -0.90
CA GLN A 132 -1.93 27.28 -1.20
C GLN A 132 -1.29 27.51 -2.57
N LEU A 133 -0.40 26.63 -3.01
CA LEU A 133 0.22 26.71 -4.32
C LEU A 133 -0.83 26.43 -5.41
N LEU A 134 -1.61 25.37 -5.24
CA LEU A 134 -2.68 25.01 -6.18
C LEU A 134 -3.77 26.09 -6.23
N SER A 135 -4.10 26.74 -5.12
CA SER A 135 -5.08 27.83 -5.11
C SER A 135 -4.63 29.02 -5.97
N LYS A 136 -3.34 29.37 -5.94
CA LYS A 136 -2.75 30.41 -6.81
C LYS A 136 -2.90 30.05 -8.29
N PHE A 137 -2.59 28.81 -8.67
CA PHE A 137 -2.69 28.36 -10.07
C PHE A 137 -4.14 28.20 -10.55
N THR A 138 -5.04 27.80 -9.66
CA THR A 138 -6.45 27.58 -10.00
C THR A 138 -7.33 28.83 -9.81
N LYS A 139 -6.75 29.96 -9.35
CA LYS A 139 -7.46 31.19 -8.96
C LYS A 139 -8.61 30.91 -7.98
N VAL A 140 -8.40 29.97 -7.07
CA VAL A 140 -9.42 29.57 -6.09
C VAL A 140 -9.21 30.34 -4.82
N ASP A 141 -10.28 30.92 -4.31
CA ASP A 141 -10.27 31.50 -2.98
C ASP A 141 -10.22 30.39 -1.92
N ILE A 142 -9.06 30.29 -1.27
CA ILE A 142 -8.85 29.45 -0.08
C ILE A 142 -8.88 30.26 1.21
N SER A 143 -9.29 31.53 1.17
CA SER A 143 -9.44 32.36 2.36
C SER A 143 -10.26 31.69 3.47
N PRO A 144 -11.28 30.83 3.20
CA PRO A 144 -11.97 30.13 4.28
C PRO A 144 -11.05 29.19 5.09
N LEU A 145 -10.00 28.62 4.49
CA LEU A 145 -9.01 27.79 5.21
C LEU A 145 -8.12 28.64 6.13
N ASN A 146 -7.91 29.91 5.83
CA ASN A 146 -7.13 30.82 6.68
C ASN A 146 -7.88 31.22 7.96
N LEU A 147 -9.21 30.98 8.01
CA LEU A 147 -10.06 31.33 9.15
C LEU A 147 -10.10 30.25 10.22
N ILE A 148 -9.46 29.10 9.99
CA ILE A 148 -9.51 27.94 10.86
C ILE A 148 -8.09 27.39 11.10
N ASP A 149 -7.91 26.73 12.24
CA ASP A 149 -6.74 25.88 12.45
C ASP A 149 -7.07 24.48 11.92
N LEU A 150 -6.51 24.15 10.75
CA LEU A 150 -6.79 22.88 10.09
C LEU A 150 -6.36 21.67 10.93
N PHE A 151 -5.24 21.77 11.67
CA PHE A 151 -4.79 20.67 12.53
C PHE A 151 -5.75 20.47 13.69
N LEU A 152 -6.17 21.55 14.34
CA LEU A 152 -7.19 21.49 15.39
C LEU A 152 -8.51 20.91 14.86
N TYR A 153 -8.95 21.35 13.67
CA TYR A 153 -10.19 20.85 13.08
C TYR A 153 -10.09 19.36 12.71
N TYR A 154 -8.92 18.89 12.28
CA TYR A 154 -8.68 17.48 11.99
C TYR A 154 -8.69 16.64 13.27
N THR A 155 -8.00 17.10 14.33
CA THR A 155 -7.95 16.41 15.63
C THR A 155 -9.31 16.40 16.35
N GLU A 156 -10.10 17.46 16.20
CA GLU A 156 -11.49 17.55 16.70
C GLU A 156 -12.51 16.84 15.79
N LYS A 157 -12.07 16.09 14.77
CA LYS A 157 -12.92 15.39 13.80
C LYS A 157 -13.93 16.29 13.08
N LYS A 158 -13.64 17.59 12.95
CA LYS A 158 -14.41 18.55 12.14
C LYS A 158 -13.99 18.54 10.67
N ALA A 159 -12.78 18.06 10.39
CA ALA A 159 -12.24 17.85 9.06
C ALA A 159 -11.88 16.37 8.85
N TYR A 160 -11.89 15.94 7.59
CA TYR A 160 -11.46 14.62 7.16
C TYR A 160 -10.67 14.72 5.86
N GLY A 161 -9.74 13.79 5.66
CA GLY A 161 -8.94 13.73 4.45
C GLY A 161 -7.71 12.85 4.62
N GLN A 162 -7.06 12.59 3.49
CA GLN A 162 -5.80 11.88 3.37
C GLN A 162 -4.85 12.61 2.43
N LYS A 163 -3.56 12.29 2.56
CA LYS A 163 -2.52 12.61 1.58
C LYS A 163 -1.92 11.31 1.04
N LEU A 164 -1.58 11.29 -0.24
CA LEU A 164 -0.83 10.19 -0.84
C LEU A 164 0.61 10.65 -1.04
N ILE A 165 1.55 9.84 -0.59
CA ILE A 165 2.99 10.12 -0.64
C ILE A 165 3.66 9.09 -1.54
N ASN A 166 4.46 9.53 -2.51
CA ASN A 166 5.20 8.61 -3.38
C ASN A 166 6.46 8.04 -2.68
N ILE A 167 7.19 7.19 -3.39
CA ILE A 167 8.44 6.58 -2.90
C ILE A 167 9.53 7.60 -2.51
N ASP A 168 9.48 8.82 -3.06
CA ASP A 168 10.46 9.88 -2.81
C ASP A 168 10.05 10.75 -1.60
N GLY A 169 8.93 10.45 -0.93
CA GLY A 169 8.40 11.28 0.16
C GLY A 169 7.59 12.49 -0.32
N ASP A 170 7.39 12.68 -1.63
CA ASP A 170 6.61 13.78 -2.17
C ASP A 170 5.10 13.51 -2.03
N ILE A 171 4.33 14.51 -1.60
CA ILE A 171 2.87 14.46 -1.60
C ILE A 171 2.38 14.53 -3.05
N VAL A 172 1.82 13.45 -3.60
CA VAL A 172 1.35 13.36 -5.00
C VAL A 172 -0.17 13.50 -5.15
N SER A 173 -0.90 13.53 -4.03
CA SER A 173 -2.36 13.67 -3.98
C SER A 173 -2.83 14.08 -2.59
N HIS A 174 -3.97 14.75 -2.51
CA HIS A 174 -4.68 14.98 -1.24
C HIS A 174 -6.19 15.13 -1.47
N ASN A 175 -6.99 14.82 -0.45
CA ASN A 175 -8.38 15.28 -0.31
C ASN A 175 -8.58 15.94 1.06
N LEU A 176 -9.52 16.88 1.14
CA LEU A 176 -9.90 17.58 2.35
C LEU A 176 -11.39 17.92 2.30
N GLY A 177 -12.11 17.48 3.31
CA GLY A 177 -13.50 17.83 3.53
C GLY A 177 -13.82 18.19 4.98
N PHE A 178 -15.01 18.75 5.17
CA PHE A 178 -15.52 19.23 6.45
C PHE A 178 -16.96 18.76 6.66
N PHE A 179 -17.37 18.65 7.91
CA PHE A 179 -18.72 18.23 8.28
C PHE A 179 -19.55 19.41 8.74
N PHE A 180 -20.81 19.45 8.31
CA PHE A 180 -21.76 20.50 8.66
C PHE A 180 -23.11 19.89 9.06
N GLU A 181 -23.77 20.45 10.05
CA GLU A 181 -25.19 20.10 10.31
C GLU A 181 -26.04 20.50 9.10
N GLU A 182 -26.90 19.62 8.58
CA GLU A 182 -27.64 19.88 7.33
C GLU A 182 -28.40 21.22 7.34
N ARG A 183 -29.10 21.53 8.44
CA ARG A 183 -29.85 22.80 8.59
C ARG A 183 -28.96 24.03 8.54
N LYS A 184 -27.71 23.92 9.02
CA LYS A 184 -26.74 25.02 8.97
C LYS A 184 -26.11 25.09 7.58
N PHE A 185 -25.85 23.95 6.94
CA PHE A 185 -25.33 23.87 5.58
C PHE A 185 -26.26 24.55 4.57
N ASP A 186 -27.57 24.43 4.73
CA ASP A 186 -28.58 25.10 3.89
C ASP A 186 -28.40 26.63 3.81
N THR A 187 -27.81 27.25 4.83
CA THR A 187 -27.54 28.70 4.81
C THR A 187 -26.55 29.10 3.71
N PHE A 188 -25.71 28.17 3.24
CA PHE A 188 -24.76 28.38 2.13
C PHE A 188 -25.42 28.46 0.75
N LYS A 189 -26.75 28.24 0.63
CA LYS A 189 -27.48 28.56 -0.60
C LYS A 189 -27.50 30.06 -0.88
N ALA A 190 -27.53 30.87 0.18
CA ALA A 190 -27.62 32.32 0.12
C ALA A 190 -26.34 33.05 0.58
N ASN A 191 -25.42 32.35 1.25
CA ASN A 191 -24.22 32.92 1.86
C ASN A 191 -22.93 32.26 1.34
N GLU A 192 -21.80 32.88 1.62
CA GLU A 192 -20.49 32.26 1.35
C GLU A 192 -20.21 31.07 2.27
N LEU A 193 -19.37 30.17 1.77
CA LEU A 193 -18.88 29.03 2.53
C LEU A 193 -18.04 29.52 3.72
N ASP A 194 -18.52 29.23 4.93
CA ASP A 194 -17.80 29.51 6.17
C ASP A 194 -17.38 28.21 6.84
N LEU A 195 -16.09 27.90 6.84
CA LEU A 195 -15.60 26.66 7.45
C LEU A 195 -15.68 26.69 8.99
N ARG A 196 -15.81 27.86 9.62
CA ARG A 196 -15.86 27.99 11.08
C ARG A 196 -17.09 27.35 11.71
N ILE A 197 -18.14 27.15 10.92
CA ILE A 197 -19.36 26.48 11.38
C ILE A 197 -19.31 24.96 11.24
N ALA A 198 -18.17 24.40 10.81
CA ALA A 198 -17.98 22.96 10.77
C ALA A 198 -18.14 22.34 12.16
N CYS A 199 -18.75 21.16 12.21
CA CYS A 199 -19.02 20.43 13.44
C CYS A 199 -18.29 19.08 13.46
N PRO A 200 -18.03 18.51 14.64
CA PRO A 200 -17.40 17.19 14.74
C PRO A 200 -18.24 16.06 14.11
N LEU A 201 -17.56 15.06 13.55
CA LEU A 201 -18.18 13.86 12.97
C LEU A 201 -18.99 13.05 14.00
N ASP A 202 -18.66 13.09 15.29
CA ASP A 202 -19.38 12.39 16.35
C ASP A 202 -20.63 13.13 16.87
N SER A 203 -21.06 14.16 16.14
CA SER A 203 -22.34 14.83 16.38
C SER A 203 -23.53 13.87 16.21
N ASN A 204 -24.49 13.91 17.15
CA ASN A 204 -25.76 13.18 17.08
C ASN A 204 -26.75 13.74 16.02
N LYS A 205 -26.29 14.63 15.15
CA LYS A 205 -27.12 15.33 14.15
C LYS A 205 -26.90 14.75 12.76
N ASN A 206 -27.85 14.98 11.86
CA ASN A 206 -27.65 14.70 10.45
C ASN A 206 -26.60 15.66 9.86
N LEU A 207 -25.61 15.08 9.20
CA LEU A 207 -24.45 15.79 8.67
C LEU A 207 -24.45 15.79 7.13
N ASN A 208 -23.96 16.90 6.60
CA ASN A 208 -23.46 17.03 5.25
C ASN A 208 -21.92 16.95 5.31
N TYR A 209 -21.33 16.05 4.52
CA TYR A 209 -19.89 16.03 4.30
C TYR A 209 -19.57 16.78 3.01
N LEU A 210 -18.83 17.88 3.11
CA LEU A 210 -18.39 18.67 1.95
C LEU A 210 -16.91 18.46 1.70
N ASN A 211 -16.55 17.79 0.60
CA ASN A 211 -15.19 17.76 0.08
C ASN A 211 -14.88 19.09 -0.62
N VAL A 212 -13.99 19.89 -0.03
CA VAL A 212 -13.68 21.26 -0.47
C VAL A 212 -12.43 21.34 -1.35
N SER A 213 -11.54 20.36 -1.25
CA SER A 213 -10.27 20.34 -1.96
C SER A 213 -9.86 18.91 -2.25
N SER A 214 -9.65 18.62 -3.53
CA SER A 214 -9.05 17.39 -3.99
C SER A 214 -8.05 17.71 -5.09
N HIS A 215 -6.88 17.09 -5.01
CA HIS A 215 -5.85 17.14 -6.04
C HIS A 215 -5.23 15.77 -6.21
N SER A 216 -4.89 15.45 -7.44
CA SER A 216 -4.28 14.18 -7.81
C SER A 216 -3.38 14.42 -9.02
N GLU A 217 -2.19 13.82 -9.02
CA GLU A 217 -1.30 13.84 -10.19
C GLU A 217 -1.67 12.79 -11.25
N THR A 218 -2.34 11.71 -10.85
CA THR A 218 -2.69 10.58 -11.72
C THR A 218 -4.13 10.15 -11.54
N LYS A 219 -4.63 9.35 -12.49
CA LYS A 219 -5.94 8.69 -12.39
C LYS A 219 -6.05 7.82 -11.13
N TYR A 220 -5.01 7.05 -10.78
CA TYR A 220 -5.02 6.19 -9.60
C TYR A 220 -5.11 6.99 -8.30
N HIS A 221 -4.35 8.08 -8.19
CA HIS A 221 -4.44 9.01 -7.06
C HIS A 221 -5.86 9.59 -6.89
N ALA A 222 -6.54 9.89 -7.99
CA ALA A 222 -7.91 10.41 -7.96
C ALA A 222 -8.92 9.34 -7.52
N ILE A 223 -8.74 8.09 -7.98
CA ILE A 223 -9.56 6.95 -7.56
C ILE A 223 -9.45 6.74 -6.05
N GLU A 224 -8.23 6.78 -5.49
CA GLU A 224 -8.00 6.60 -4.06
C GLU A 224 -8.65 7.69 -3.20
N ASN A 225 -8.63 8.95 -3.64
CA ASN A 225 -9.36 10.02 -2.95
C ASN A 225 -10.87 9.76 -2.94
N ILE A 226 -11.43 9.26 -4.05
CA ILE A 226 -12.86 8.90 -4.12
C ILE A 226 -13.15 7.70 -3.22
N ILE A 227 -12.27 6.68 -3.18
CA ILE A 227 -12.40 5.53 -2.28
C ILE A 227 -12.36 5.96 -0.82
N SER A 228 -11.49 6.90 -0.45
CA SER A 228 -11.44 7.47 0.89
C SER A 228 -12.76 8.13 1.31
N ASP A 229 -13.37 8.90 0.40
CA ASP A 229 -14.70 9.48 0.64
C ASP A 229 -15.78 8.39 0.76
N ILE A 230 -15.73 7.35 -0.08
CA ILE A 230 -16.65 6.20 -0.01
C ILE A 230 -16.52 5.48 1.35
N LYS A 231 -15.30 5.24 1.84
CA LYS A 231 -15.06 4.60 3.15
C LYS A 231 -15.70 5.42 4.27
N LEU A 232 -15.41 6.72 4.31
CA LEU A 232 -16.01 7.64 5.30
C LEU A 232 -17.54 7.60 5.27
N LEU A 233 -18.14 7.73 4.07
CA LEU A 233 -19.59 7.72 3.91
C LEU A 233 -20.22 6.38 4.33
N SER A 234 -19.54 5.27 4.03
CA SER A 234 -20.03 3.92 4.34
C SER A 234 -20.03 3.64 5.85
N GLN A 235 -19.04 4.17 6.57
CA GLN A 235 -18.85 3.97 8.01
C GLN A 235 -19.67 4.92 8.88
N SER A 236 -20.09 6.07 8.33
CA SER A 236 -20.75 7.12 9.11
C SER A 236 -22.28 7.07 8.95
N SER A 237 -23.00 6.67 9.99
CA SER A 237 -24.47 6.57 9.96
C SER A 237 -25.18 7.94 9.93
N ASN A 238 -24.56 8.95 10.53
CA ASN A 238 -25.07 10.31 10.70
C ASN A 238 -24.84 11.23 9.49
N ILE A 239 -23.88 10.93 8.61
CA ILE A 239 -23.78 11.62 7.32
C ILE A 239 -24.96 11.18 6.45
N LYS A 240 -25.73 12.14 5.95
CA LYS A 240 -26.90 11.93 5.08
C LYS A 240 -26.67 12.46 3.67
N THR A 241 -25.94 13.57 3.56
CA THR A 241 -25.66 14.22 2.28
C THR A 241 -24.15 14.26 2.01
N TYR A 242 -23.77 13.94 0.77
CA TYR A 242 -22.40 14.14 0.27
C TYR A 242 -22.37 15.33 -0.69
N SER A 243 -21.49 16.29 -0.41
CA SER A 243 -21.29 17.47 -1.22
C SER A 243 -19.84 17.60 -1.70
N VAL A 244 -19.66 18.18 -2.88
CA VAL A 244 -18.36 18.42 -3.50
C VAL A 244 -18.27 19.83 -4.04
N LEU A 245 -17.12 20.48 -3.84
CA LEU A 245 -16.81 21.76 -4.46
C LEU A 245 -16.17 21.52 -5.84
N VAL A 246 -16.87 21.93 -6.90
CA VAL A 246 -16.50 21.65 -8.29
C VAL A 246 -16.08 22.92 -9.02
N LYS A 247 -14.95 22.85 -9.71
CA LYS A 247 -14.34 23.98 -10.45
C LYS A 247 -14.28 23.74 -11.96
N ASP A 248 -14.18 22.48 -12.37
CA ASP A 248 -14.11 22.09 -13.77
C ASP A 248 -15.53 21.86 -14.34
N PRO A 249 -15.93 22.59 -15.40
CA PRO A 249 -17.20 22.36 -16.10
C PRO A 249 -17.41 20.91 -16.58
N ASN A 250 -16.34 20.18 -16.92
CA ASN A 250 -16.44 18.78 -17.31
C ASN A 250 -16.74 17.88 -16.10
N ALA A 251 -16.12 18.16 -14.94
CA ALA A 251 -16.49 17.52 -13.69
C ALA A 251 -17.96 17.80 -13.31
N ILE A 252 -18.49 19.01 -13.55
CA ILE A 252 -19.92 19.31 -13.33
C ILE A 252 -20.81 18.39 -14.19
N LYS A 253 -20.46 18.19 -15.47
CA LYS A 253 -21.20 17.27 -16.36
C LYS A 253 -21.14 15.83 -15.85
N LEU A 254 -19.98 15.39 -15.36
CA LEU A 254 -19.81 14.07 -14.76
C LEU A 254 -20.70 13.91 -13.53
N PHE A 255 -20.59 14.83 -12.56
CA PHE A 255 -21.34 14.76 -11.30
C PHE A 255 -22.85 14.78 -11.53
N LYS A 256 -23.36 15.57 -12.49
CA LYS A 256 -24.78 15.52 -12.90
C LYS A 256 -25.20 14.14 -13.41
N LYS A 257 -24.34 13.46 -14.19
CA LYS A 257 -24.61 12.10 -14.68
C LYS A 257 -24.53 11.03 -13.57
N ILE A 258 -23.78 11.30 -12.49
CA ILE A 258 -23.75 10.46 -11.29
C ILE A 258 -25.01 10.68 -10.42
N GLY A 259 -25.68 11.82 -10.55
CA GLY A 259 -26.90 12.15 -9.81
C GLY A 259 -26.75 13.33 -8.84
N PHE A 260 -25.61 14.02 -8.86
CA PHE A 260 -25.44 15.22 -8.06
C PHE A 260 -26.25 16.39 -8.64
N GLU A 261 -26.84 17.18 -7.76
CA GLU A 261 -27.52 18.41 -8.07
C GLU A 261 -26.67 19.62 -7.69
N VAL A 262 -26.85 20.74 -8.39
CA VAL A 262 -26.17 21.98 -8.01
C VAL A 262 -26.87 22.56 -6.79
N PHE A 263 -26.15 22.64 -5.68
CA PHE A 263 -26.64 23.18 -4.41
C PHE A 263 -26.49 24.70 -4.35
N SER A 264 -25.31 25.22 -4.68
CA SER A 264 -25.05 26.66 -4.73
C SER A 264 -23.91 27.00 -5.68
N PHE A 265 -23.83 28.26 -6.07
CA PHE A 265 -22.69 28.82 -6.80
C PHE A 265 -21.91 29.76 -5.88
N SER A 266 -20.62 29.95 -6.15
CA SER A 266 -19.84 31.02 -5.52
C SER A 266 -20.46 32.39 -5.79
N LYS A 267 -19.93 33.46 -5.18
CA LYS A 267 -20.23 34.81 -5.67
C LYS A 267 -19.86 34.95 -7.15
N PRO A 268 -20.61 35.76 -7.93
CA PRO A 268 -20.25 36.03 -9.32
C PRO A 268 -18.85 36.61 -9.42
N SER A 269 -18.03 36.01 -10.28
CA SER A 269 -16.70 36.48 -10.62
C SER A 269 -16.81 37.72 -11.53
N PRO A 270 -16.11 38.82 -11.20
CA PRO A 270 -15.97 39.96 -12.11
C PRO A 270 -15.09 39.61 -13.33
N GLU A 271 -14.19 38.63 -13.19
CA GLU A 271 -13.37 38.10 -14.28
C GLU A 271 -14.08 36.95 -15.02
N LYS A 272 -13.73 36.72 -16.28
CA LYS A 272 -14.14 35.50 -17.00
C LYS A 272 -13.58 34.27 -16.29
N SER A 273 -14.46 33.39 -15.85
CA SER A 273 -14.12 32.08 -15.27
C SER A 273 -14.69 30.93 -16.11
N ASN A 274 -14.30 29.70 -15.78
CA ASN A 274 -14.67 28.51 -16.55
C ASN A 274 -16.15 28.12 -16.39
N ILE A 275 -16.80 28.51 -15.29
CA ILE A 275 -18.21 28.17 -15.00
C ILE A 275 -19.10 29.36 -15.36
N ILE A 276 -20.00 29.15 -16.32
CA ILE A 276 -20.98 30.15 -16.78
C ILE A 276 -22.39 29.66 -16.46
N PHE A 277 -23.14 30.46 -15.70
CA PHE A 277 -24.55 30.18 -15.44
C PHE A 277 -25.36 31.48 -15.49
N LYS A 278 -26.47 31.48 -16.24
CA LYS A 278 -27.33 32.66 -16.45
C LYS A 278 -26.54 33.94 -16.81
N ARG A 279 -25.57 33.82 -17.73
CA ARG A 279 -24.68 34.91 -18.20
C ARG A 279 -23.76 35.53 -17.13
N LYS A 280 -23.60 34.87 -15.98
CA LYS A 280 -22.63 35.25 -14.94
C LYS A 280 -21.52 34.19 -14.86
N TYR A 281 -20.33 34.63 -14.47
CA TYR A 281 -19.16 33.79 -14.26
C TYR A 281 -19.05 33.42 -12.79
N TYR A 282 -18.61 32.20 -12.48
CA TYR A 282 -18.45 31.69 -11.11
C TYR A 282 -17.11 30.97 -10.96
N TYR A 283 -16.47 31.08 -9.79
CA TYR A 283 -15.19 30.41 -9.53
C TYR A 283 -15.37 28.92 -9.26
N TYR A 284 -16.47 28.54 -8.59
CA TYR A 284 -16.84 27.17 -8.28
C TYR A 284 -18.36 27.06 -8.09
N CYS A 285 -18.85 25.82 -8.07
CA CYS A 285 -20.18 25.50 -7.54
C CYS A 285 -20.09 24.36 -6.53
N ILE A 286 -21.00 24.32 -5.57
CA ILE A 286 -21.18 23.19 -4.67
C ILE A 286 -22.24 22.29 -5.29
N MET A 287 -21.94 21.00 -5.42
CA MET A 287 -22.88 19.99 -5.87
C MET A 287 -23.13 18.98 -4.75
N SER A 288 -24.36 18.49 -4.61
CA SER A 288 -24.77 17.58 -3.53
C SER A 288 -25.55 16.39 -4.04
N ILE A 289 -25.47 15.27 -3.32
CA ILE A 289 -26.21 14.04 -3.56
C ILE A 289 -26.56 13.38 -2.21
N ASP A 290 -27.68 12.67 -2.14
CA ASP A 290 -27.96 11.78 -1.02
C ASP A 290 -26.86 10.70 -0.92
N LYS A 291 -26.46 10.38 0.31
CA LYS A 291 -25.38 9.42 0.56
C LYS A 291 -25.70 8.04 -0.01
N ILE A 292 -26.92 7.54 0.18
CA ILE A 292 -27.29 6.21 -0.30
C ILE A 292 -27.41 6.20 -1.82
N ASP A 293 -27.90 7.28 -2.43
CA ASP A 293 -27.87 7.41 -3.89
C ASP A 293 -26.44 7.37 -4.46
N PHE A 294 -25.50 8.05 -3.80
CA PHE A 294 -24.08 8.01 -4.18
C PHE A 294 -23.49 6.61 -4.06
N LEU A 295 -23.65 5.96 -2.90
CA LEU A 295 -23.11 4.62 -2.65
C LEU A 295 -23.80 3.53 -3.50
N ALA A 296 -25.07 3.70 -3.84
CA ALA A 296 -25.81 2.77 -4.70
C ALA A 296 -25.47 2.97 -6.19
N ASN A 297 -24.90 4.12 -6.58
CA ASN A 297 -24.58 4.43 -7.97
C ASN A 297 -23.60 3.39 -8.55
N ARG A 298 -23.97 2.79 -9.68
CA ARG A 298 -23.16 1.74 -10.33
C ARG A 298 -21.76 2.21 -10.74
N HIS A 299 -21.61 3.47 -11.12
CA HIS A 299 -20.33 4.03 -11.55
C HIS A 299 -19.40 4.27 -10.36
N VAL A 300 -19.95 4.74 -9.23
CA VAL A 300 -19.23 4.87 -7.96
C VAL A 300 -18.78 3.49 -7.47
N ARG A 301 -19.70 2.51 -7.43
CA ARG A 301 -19.39 1.14 -7.01
C ARG A 301 -18.30 0.48 -7.86
N SER A 302 -18.29 0.71 -9.17
CA SER A 302 -17.24 0.14 -10.03
C SER A 302 -15.81 0.61 -9.71
N LEU A 303 -15.64 1.70 -8.95
CA LEU A 303 -14.35 2.16 -8.46
C LEU A 303 -13.86 1.34 -7.26
N ILE A 304 -14.79 0.90 -6.42
CA ILE A 304 -14.55 -0.06 -5.36
C ILE A 304 -14.37 -1.39 -6.08
N LYS A 305 -13.21 -1.66 -6.66
CA LYS A 305 -12.89 -3.05 -6.97
C LYS A 305 -12.75 -3.78 -5.63
N ASP A 306 -12.71 -5.11 -5.61
CA ASP A 306 -12.03 -5.77 -4.48
C ASP A 306 -10.81 -4.92 -4.22
N GLU A 307 -10.72 -4.28 -3.03
CA GLU A 307 -9.73 -3.25 -2.70
C GLU A 307 -8.56 -3.58 -3.58
N LEU A 308 -8.16 -2.73 -4.55
CA LEU A 308 -6.82 -2.90 -5.07
C LEU A 308 -6.05 -2.66 -3.80
N PRO A 309 -5.58 -3.69 -3.09
CA PRO A 309 -4.47 -3.35 -2.30
C PRO A 309 -3.43 -3.14 -3.44
N THR A 310 -2.33 -2.54 -3.14
CA THR A 310 -1.12 -2.86 -3.88
C THR A 310 -0.74 -4.36 -3.71
N MET A 311 -1.72 -5.23 -3.37
CA MET A 311 -1.63 -6.62 -2.95
C MET A 311 -2.70 -7.52 -3.57
N LYS A 312 -2.36 -8.29 -4.59
CA LYS A 312 -3.36 -9.18 -5.18
C LYS A 312 -3.29 -10.54 -4.49
N ALA A 313 -4.40 -10.99 -3.90
CA ALA A 313 -4.47 -12.32 -3.31
C ALA A 313 -4.23 -13.42 -4.38
N PHE A 314 -3.58 -14.52 -3.98
CA PHE A 314 -3.21 -15.64 -4.86
C PHE A 314 -4.31 -16.07 -5.87
N PRO A 315 -5.59 -16.25 -5.48
CA PRO A 315 -6.65 -16.64 -6.43
C PRO A 315 -6.86 -15.66 -7.59
N LEU A 316 -6.70 -14.36 -7.33
CA LEU A 316 -6.88 -13.31 -8.33
C LEU A 316 -5.72 -13.30 -9.31
N LEU A 317 -4.47 -13.32 -8.81
CA LEU A 317 -3.27 -13.37 -9.64
C LEU A 317 -3.25 -14.59 -10.54
N LEU A 318 -3.55 -15.77 -9.98
CA LEU A 318 -3.59 -17.01 -10.74
C LEU A 318 -4.58 -16.93 -11.92
N LYS A 319 -5.74 -16.31 -11.68
CA LYS A 319 -6.79 -16.12 -12.69
C LYS A 319 -6.44 -15.06 -13.72
N GLU A 320 -5.74 -14.01 -13.33
CA GLU A 320 -5.24 -12.96 -14.23
C GLU A 320 -4.20 -13.54 -15.18
N VAL A 321 -3.16 -14.20 -14.64
CA VAL A 321 -2.12 -14.86 -15.45
C VAL A 321 -2.74 -15.85 -16.43
N ARG A 322 -3.69 -16.69 -16.00
CA ARG A 322 -4.36 -17.63 -16.91
C ARG A 322 -5.03 -16.90 -18.07
N LYS A 323 -5.71 -15.78 -17.79
CA LYS A 323 -6.41 -14.99 -18.81
C LYS A 323 -5.44 -14.28 -19.75
N GLU A 324 -4.32 -13.78 -19.23
CA GLU A 324 -3.25 -13.17 -20.03
C GLU A 324 -2.62 -14.18 -20.99
N LEU A 325 -2.39 -15.41 -20.52
CA LEU A 325 -1.98 -16.54 -21.34
C LEU A 325 -3.09 -17.06 -22.27
N LYS A 326 -4.31 -16.53 -22.16
CA LYS A 326 -5.50 -16.92 -22.94
C LYS A 326 -5.85 -18.41 -22.83
N LEU A 327 -5.61 -19.01 -21.65
CA LEU A 327 -5.83 -20.43 -21.41
C LEU A 327 -7.18 -20.70 -20.73
N THR A 328 -7.81 -21.82 -21.12
CA THR A 328 -8.92 -22.40 -20.35
C THR A 328 -8.38 -23.02 -19.06
N GLN A 329 -9.22 -23.26 -18.04
CA GLN A 329 -8.77 -23.90 -16.80
C GLN A 329 -8.14 -25.28 -17.05
N LYS A 330 -8.66 -26.03 -18.04
CA LYS A 330 -8.10 -27.34 -18.44
C LYS A 330 -6.70 -27.20 -19.04
N ASN A 331 -6.53 -26.28 -19.98
CA ASN A 331 -5.23 -26.07 -20.62
C ASN A 331 -4.22 -25.45 -19.66
N PHE A 332 -4.68 -24.62 -18.72
CA PHE A 332 -3.85 -24.02 -17.70
C PHE A 332 -3.34 -25.04 -16.68
N ALA A 333 -4.18 -26.01 -16.28
CA ALA A 333 -3.72 -27.13 -15.45
C ALA A 333 -2.61 -27.94 -16.15
N ALA A 334 -2.78 -28.26 -17.43
CA ALA A 334 -1.74 -28.95 -18.22
C ALA A 334 -0.45 -28.12 -18.36
N TYR A 335 -0.58 -26.80 -18.52
CA TYR A 335 0.57 -25.89 -18.55
C TYR A 335 1.31 -25.85 -17.22
N ILE A 336 0.58 -25.74 -16.10
CA ILE A 336 1.15 -25.72 -14.75
C ILE A 336 1.93 -27.01 -14.43
N ASN A 337 1.41 -28.17 -14.86
CA ASN A 337 2.09 -29.45 -14.67
C ASN A 337 3.45 -29.55 -15.40
N GLN A 338 3.77 -28.61 -16.30
CA GLN A 338 5.05 -28.58 -17.02
C GLN A 338 6.04 -27.56 -16.44
N LEU A 339 5.61 -26.75 -15.46
CA LEU A 339 6.44 -25.67 -14.92
C LEU A 339 7.45 -26.15 -13.88
N ASP A 340 7.06 -27.09 -13.02
CA ASP A 340 7.88 -27.63 -11.94
C ASP A 340 7.31 -28.99 -11.49
N ASP A 341 8.19 -29.88 -11.05
CA ASP A 341 7.82 -31.24 -10.65
C ASP A 341 6.81 -31.28 -9.49
N GLU A 342 6.78 -30.25 -8.65
CA GLU A 342 5.83 -30.13 -7.55
C GLU A 342 4.37 -29.96 -8.01
N PHE A 343 4.18 -29.62 -9.28
CA PHE A 343 2.87 -29.42 -9.87
C PHE A 343 2.39 -30.59 -10.73
N ASN A 344 3.13 -31.71 -10.84
CA ASN A 344 2.85 -32.83 -11.76
C ASN A 344 1.47 -33.53 -11.64
N SER A 345 0.57 -33.07 -10.77
CA SER A 345 -0.77 -33.62 -10.54
C SER A 345 -1.87 -32.55 -10.44
N VAL A 346 -1.61 -31.30 -10.85
CA VAL A 346 -2.65 -30.26 -10.83
C VAL A 346 -3.67 -30.53 -11.92
N ASP A 347 -4.92 -30.69 -11.52
CA ASP A 347 -6.05 -30.92 -12.43
C ASP A 347 -6.94 -29.67 -12.56
N VAL A 348 -7.87 -29.72 -13.52
CA VAL A 348 -8.81 -28.62 -13.79
C VAL A 348 -9.67 -28.28 -12.56
N VAL A 349 -9.99 -29.27 -11.72
CA VAL A 349 -10.79 -29.09 -10.51
C VAL A 349 -10.00 -28.32 -9.47
N THR A 350 -8.72 -28.60 -9.33
CA THR A 350 -7.78 -27.92 -8.43
C THR A 350 -7.61 -26.47 -8.84
N ILE A 351 -7.37 -26.19 -10.13
CA ILE A 351 -7.36 -24.81 -10.66
C ILE A 351 -8.67 -24.09 -10.37
N ASN A 352 -9.81 -24.75 -10.59
CA ASN A 352 -11.10 -24.15 -10.30
C ASN A 352 -11.28 -23.83 -8.81
N ARG A 353 -10.81 -24.72 -7.92
CA ARG A 353 -10.88 -24.51 -6.46
C ARG A 353 -9.95 -23.38 -6.03
N TRP A 354 -8.74 -23.29 -6.58
CA TRP A 354 -7.79 -22.22 -6.29
C TRP A 354 -8.30 -20.86 -6.77
N GLU A 355 -8.76 -20.73 -8.02
CA GLU A 355 -9.26 -19.46 -8.57
C GLU A 355 -10.54 -18.94 -7.90
N ASN A 356 -11.32 -19.83 -7.28
CA ASN A 356 -12.56 -19.48 -6.58
C ASN A 356 -12.38 -19.48 -5.05
N ASN A 357 -11.13 -19.54 -4.56
CA ASN A 357 -10.80 -19.54 -3.14
C ASN A 357 -11.54 -20.62 -2.31
N LYS A 358 -11.78 -21.80 -2.90
CA LYS A 358 -12.45 -22.94 -2.23
C LYS A 358 -11.48 -23.84 -1.47
N VAL A 359 -10.25 -23.92 -1.95
CA VAL A 359 -9.14 -24.65 -1.33
C VAL A 359 -7.90 -23.79 -1.50
N ARG A 360 -7.10 -23.65 -0.45
CA ARG A 360 -5.87 -22.86 -0.45
C ARG A 360 -4.66 -23.80 -0.50
N PRO A 361 -3.72 -23.65 -1.44
CA PRO A 361 -2.43 -24.33 -1.36
C PRO A 361 -1.60 -23.76 -0.21
N SER A 362 -0.53 -24.46 0.21
CA SER A 362 0.42 -23.89 1.20
C SER A 362 1.04 -22.60 0.66
N ASN A 363 1.50 -21.71 1.57
CA ASN A 363 2.16 -20.46 1.18
C ASN A 363 3.35 -20.72 0.24
N TYR A 364 4.14 -21.76 0.55
CA TYR A 364 5.22 -22.26 -0.31
C TYR A 364 4.73 -22.59 -1.72
N LYS A 365 3.73 -23.48 -1.84
CA LYS A 365 3.22 -23.94 -3.13
C LYS A 365 2.58 -22.81 -3.94
N ALA A 366 1.93 -21.87 -3.26
CA ALA A 366 1.34 -20.68 -3.87
C ALA A 366 2.42 -19.74 -4.45
N LEU A 367 3.43 -19.41 -3.65
CA LEU A 367 4.53 -18.53 -4.05
C LEU A 367 5.38 -19.16 -5.15
N LYS A 368 5.69 -20.46 -5.05
CA LYS A 368 6.43 -21.18 -6.08
C LYS A 368 5.71 -21.12 -7.44
N LEU A 369 4.39 -21.36 -7.44
CA LEU A 369 3.60 -21.30 -8.66
C LEU A 369 3.62 -19.91 -9.27
N LEU A 370 3.44 -18.87 -8.46
CA LEU A 370 3.48 -17.48 -8.92
C LEU A 370 4.88 -17.10 -9.44
N ASP A 371 5.95 -17.59 -8.83
CA ASP A 371 7.32 -17.38 -9.29
C ASP A 371 7.58 -18.00 -10.67
N CYS A 372 7.15 -19.25 -10.87
CA CYS A 372 7.21 -19.94 -12.16
C CYS A 372 6.41 -19.21 -13.25
N LEU A 373 5.38 -18.47 -12.85
CA LEU A 373 4.53 -17.66 -13.73
C LEU A 373 5.07 -16.23 -13.92
N ASN A 374 6.24 -15.90 -13.36
CA ASN A 374 6.89 -14.58 -13.43
C ASN A 374 6.07 -13.44 -12.84
N VAL A 375 5.33 -13.70 -11.77
CA VAL A 375 4.52 -12.70 -11.06
C VAL A 375 5.36 -12.03 -9.96
N ASP A 376 5.17 -10.72 -9.77
CA ASP A 376 5.72 -10.01 -8.60
C ASP A 376 5.09 -10.56 -7.31
N LEU A 377 5.90 -11.27 -6.53
CA LEU A 377 5.45 -11.92 -5.30
C LEU A 377 5.22 -10.93 -4.18
N TYR A 378 5.84 -9.74 -4.21
CA TYR A 378 5.82 -8.81 -3.08
C TYR A 378 4.40 -8.33 -2.78
N ALA A 379 3.64 -8.06 -3.83
CA ALA A 379 2.22 -7.75 -3.74
C ALA A 379 1.41 -8.89 -3.10
N THR A 380 1.83 -10.15 -3.19
CA THR A 380 1.05 -11.26 -2.60
C THR A 380 1.46 -11.54 -1.15
N LEU A 381 2.66 -11.14 -0.72
CA LEU A 381 3.23 -11.57 0.55
C LEU A 381 2.39 -11.19 1.77
N GLN A 382 1.88 -9.95 1.85
CA GLN A 382 1.01 -9.57 2.98
C GLN A 382 -0.44 -10.04 2.86
N SER A 383 -0.79 -10.76 1.78
CA SER A 383 -2.09 -11.45 1.68
C SER A 383 -2.06 -12.86 2.29
N PHE A 384 -0.88 -13.36 2.65
CA PHE A 384 -0.75 -14.64 3.34
C PHE A 384 -0.91 -14.43 4.84
N ASP A 385 -1.87 -15.14 5.43
CA ASP A 385 -1.97 -15.24 6.89
C ASP A 385 -0.63 -15.69 7.48
N SER A 386 -0.13 -14.90 8.43
CA SER A 386 0.80 -15.40 9.44
C SER A 386 -0.01 -16.32 10.35
N GLU A 387 0.37 -17.60 10.48
CA GLU A 387 -0.28 -18.48 11.45
C GLU A 387 -0.25 -17.81 12.83
N GLU A 388 -1.43 -17.48 13.37
CA GLU A 388 -1.57 -16.82 14.67
C GLU A 388 -1.04 -17.74 15.77
N GLY A 389 0.10 -17.36 16.34
CA GLY A 389 0.71 -17.94 17.51
C GLY A 389 1.89 -17.06 17.95
N ASP A 390 2.20 -17.05 19.25
CA ASP A 390 3.28 -16.27 19.90
C ASP A 390 4.68 -16.44 19.26
N ASP A 391 4.85 -17.36 18.32
CA ASP A 391 6.08 -17.66 17.57
C ASP A 391 6.42 -16.63 16.47
N GLY A 392 5.57 -15.64 16.16
CA GLY A 392 5.85 -14.62 15.13
C GLY A 392 7.09 -13.75 15.41
N ALA A 393 7.65 -13.85 16.62
CA ALA A 393 8.60 -12.89 17.17
C ALA A 393 10.09 -13.12 16.81
N LEU A 394 10.52 -14.20 16.15
CA LEU A 394 11.97 -14.48 16.00
C LEU A 394 12.80 -13.32 15.42
N LEU A 395 12.33 -12.67 14.35
CA LEU A 395 13.02 -11.51 13.78
C LEU A 395 12.91 -10.27 14.68
N ASP A 396 11.82 -10.12 15.43
CA ASP A 396 11.62 -9.04 16.40
C ASP A 396 12.51 -9.22 17.63
N ASP A 397 12.58 -10.43 18.18
CA ASP A 397 13.42 -10.81 19.32
C ASP A 397 14.89 -10.59 19.00
N PHE A 398 15.32 -10.92 17.78
CA PHE A 398 16.67 -10.59 17.33
C PHE A 398 16.93 -9.09 17.27
N LEU A 399 15.97 -8.29 16.77
CA LEU A 399 16.10 -6.84 16.76
C LEU A 399 16.15 -6.27 18.18
N ILE A 400 15.35 -6.82 19.10
CA ILE A 400 15.35 -6.45 20.51
C ILE A 400 16.69 -6.79 21.16
N GLU A 401 17.20 -8.01 20.95
CA GLU A 401 18.48 -8.44 21.49
C GLU A 401 19.63 -7.58 20.94
N ARG A 402 19.64 -7.32 19.64
CA ARG A 402 20.68 -6.54 18.97
C ARG A 402 20.70 -5.08 19.45
N PHE A 403 19.56 -4.41 19.51
CA PHE A 403 19.49 -2.96 19.75
C PHE A 403 19.14 -2.57 21.19
N PHE A 404 18.54 -3.47 21.98
CA PHE A 404 18.05 -3.17 23.33
C PHE A 404 18.64 -4.06 24.43
N SER A 405 19.64 -4.89 24.14
CA SER A 405 20.38 -5.62 25.19
C SER A 405 21.02 -4.66 26.20
N PHE A 406 21.26 -5.18 27.41
CA PHE A 406 21.95 -4.44 28.48
C PHE A 406 23.29 -3.85 28.02
N GLN A 407 24.03 -4.57 27.18
CA GLN A 407 25.31 -4.13 26.62
C GLN A 407 25.12 -3.00 25.59
N SER A 408 24.11 -3.09 24.71
CA SER A 408 23.75 -2.02 23.78
C SER A 408 23.28 -0.75 24.51
N ARG A 409 22.55 -0.90 25.63
CA ARG A 409 22.14 0.20 26.51
C ARG A 409 23.32 0.86 27.23
N ILE A 410 24.33 0.11 27.65
CA ILE A 410 25.55 0.68 28.24
C ILE A 410 26.36 1.45 27.17
N ALA A 411 26.46 0.91 25.95
CA ALA A 411 27.14 1.57 24.83
C ALA A 411 26.44 2.86 24.36
N SER A 412 25.10 2.93 24.45
CA SER A 412 24.33 4.13 24.14
C SER A 412 24.41 5.19 25.24
N VAL A 413 24.48 4.79 26.51
CA VAL A 413 24.73 5.71 27.65
C VAL A 413 26.08 6.43 27.52
N ALA A 414 27.10 5.79 26.94
CA ALA A 414 28.39 6.42 26.66
C ALA A 414 28.35 7.44 25.49
N LYS A 415 27.29 7.41 24.66
CA LYS A 415 27.04 8.37 23.57
C LYS A 415 25.98 9.42 23.90
N ALA A 416 25.46 9.43 25.14
CA ALA A 416 24.29 10.20 25.55
C ALA A 416 24.58 11.69 25.83
N GLU A 417 25.34 12.35 24.95
CA GLU A 417 25.27 13.80 24.77
C GLU A 417 24.62 14.08 23.40
N GLY A 418 23.29 13.98 23.31
CA GLY A 418 22.54 14.85 22.39
C GLY A 418 21.47 14.30 21.42
N SER A 419 21.05 13.04 21.41
CA SER A 419 20.01 12.61 20.44
C SER A 419 18.59 12.58 21.03
N LYS A 420 17.69 13.35 20.41
CA LYS A 420 16.24 13.31 20.63
C LYS A 420 15.64 12.08 19.91
N GLU A 421 14.55 11.55 20.45
CA GLU A 421 13.89 10.29 20.07
C GLU A 421 13.19 10.25 18.68
N ASN A 422 13.55 11.08 17.70
CA ASN A 422 12.99 10.99 16.34
C ASN A 422 13.96 11.63 15.32
N ASP A 423 15.08 10.98 15.03
CA ASP A 423 15.94 11.43 13.92
C ASP A 423 15.36 10.90 12.61
N SER A 424 14.99 11.81 11.70
CA SER A 424 14.60 11.43 10.34
C SER A 424 15.81 10.93 9.54
N PHE A 425 15.60 9.96 8.65
CA PHE A 425 16.63 9.46 7.75
C PHE A 425 16.07 9.32 6.33
N ASP A 426 16.93 9.58 5.35
CA ASP A 426 16.62 9.43 3.93
C ASP A 426 17.23 8.13 3.39
N ILE A 427 16.46 7.37 2.60
CA ILE A 427 16.91 6.12 1.99
C ILE A 427 17.36 6.43 0.56
N GLN A 428 18.66 6.27 0.31
CA GLN A 428 19.28 6.61 -0.97
C GLN A 428 19.86 5.37 -1.67
N PRO A 429 19.99 5.39 -3.01
CA PRO A 429 20.82 4.43 -3.74
C PRO A 429 22.19 4.26 -3.10
N LEU A 430 22.77 3.04 -3.17
CA LEU A 430 24.09 2.79 -2.59
C LEU A 430 25.13 3.78 -3.13
N MET A 431 25.05 4.03 -4.43
CA MET A 431 25.92 4.94 -5.15
C MET A 431 25.08 5.98 -5.89
N THR A 432 25.45 7.25 -5.75
CA THR A 432 24.81 8.40 -6.42
C THR A 432 25.72 9.07 -7.44
N ASP A 433 27.04 8.92 -7.29
CA ASP A 433 28.07 9.45 -8.19
C ASP A 433 29.25 8.45 -8.25
N GLN A 434 30.07 8.50 -9.30
CA GLN A 434 31.33 7.76 -9.41
C GLN A 434 32.33 8.15 -8.29
N ASN A 435 32.19 9.36 -7.74
CA ASN A 435 33.02 9.92 -6.69
C ASN A 435 32.44 9.75 -5.27
N ASP A 436 31.51 8.81 -5.05
CA ASP A 436 30.95 8.45 -3.72
C ASP A 436 32.00 7.75 -2.82
N LYS A 437 33.20 8.31 -2.74
CA LYS A 437 34.34 7.82 -1.96
C LYS A 437 33.97 7.67 -0.49
N ASN A 438 33.14 8.56 0.04
CA ASN A 438 32.66 8.48 1.43
C ASN A 438 31.86 7.20 1.72
N VAL A 439 31.12 6.66 0.73
CA VAL A 439 30.39 5.38 0.88
C VAL A 439 31.39 4.23 0.95
N VAL A 440 32.32 4.17 -0.01
CA VAL A 440 33.35 3.13 -0.08
C VAL A 440 34.25 3.16 1.15
N ASP A 441 34.70 4.35 1.57
CA ASP A 441 35.53 4.56 2.74
C ASP A 441 34.78 4.20 4.02
N ARG A 442 33.47 4.48 4.13
CA ARG A 442 32.67 4.07 5.30
C ARG A 442 32.45 2.56 5.34
N ILE A 443 32.19 1.89 4.21
CA ILE A 443 32.12 0.43 4.13
C ILE A 443 33.46 -0.20 4.55
N LYS A 444 34.59 0.37 4.08
CA LYS A 444 35.94 -0.06 4.46
C LYS A 444 36.22 0.17 5.94
N LEU A 445 35.85 1.33 6.47
CA LEU A 445 36.01 1.68 7.89
C LEU A 445 35.21 0.72 8.77
N ILE A 446 33.95 0.45 8.44
CA ILE A 446 33.11 -0.54 9.14
C ILE A 446 33.74 -1.94 9.02
N SER A 447 34.34 -2.28 7.88
CA SER A 447 35.06 -3.54 7.68
C SER A 447 36.30 -3.64 8.58
N GLN A 448 37.06 -2.55 8.77
CA GLN A 448 38.19 -2.48 9.69
C GLN A 448 37.76 -2.68 11.15
N TYR A 449 36.67 -2.03 11.59
CA TYR A 449 36.11 -2.23 12.94
C TYR A 449 35.49 -3.62 13.15
N THR A 450 35.07 -4.28 12.08
CA THR A 450 34.52 -5.65 12.12
C THR A 450 35.56 -6.72 11.77
N LYS A 451 36.85 -6.36 11.65
CA LYS A 451 37.98 -7.24 11.29
C LYS A 451 37.75 -8.07 10.01
N VAL A 452 37.13 -7.44 9.03
CA VAL A 452 36.84 -8.05 7.71
C VAL A 452 37.76 -7.45 6.68
N ASP A 453 38.36 -8.30 5.85
CA ASP A 453 39.19 -7.88 4.73
C ASP A 453 38.31 -7.27 3.63
N PRO A 454 38.35 -5.94 3.40
CA PRO A 454 37.59 -5.30 2.33
C PRO A 454 38.34 -5.35 1.00
N SER A 455 39.49 -6.04 0.90
CA SER A 455 40.37 -6.05 -0.28
C SER A 455 39.63 -6.39 -1.58
N ALA A 456 38.60 -7.24 -1.51
CA ALA A 456 37.75 -7.54 -2.65
C ALA A 456 37.10 -6.29 -3.28
N LEU A 457 36.70 -5.30 -2.47
CA LEU A 457 36.13 -4.03 -2.93
C LEU A 457 37.18 -3.11 -3.57
N ASP A 458 38.47 -3.23 -3.20
CA ASP A 458 39.57 -2.50 -3.84
C ASP A 458 39.87 -3.01 -5.25
N THR A 459 39.43 -4.23 -5.56
CA THR A 459 39.69 -4.84 -6.85
C THR A 459 38.63 -4.57 -7.92
N ILE A 460 37.57 -3.82 -7.57
CA ILE A 460 36.44 -3.53 -8.45
C ILE A 460 36.06 -2.04 -8.42
N ASP A 461 35.50 -1.54 -9.52
CA ASP A 461 34.80 -0.26 -9.53
C ASP A 461 33.35 -0.48 -9.09
N LEU A 462 33.06 -0.17 -7.83
CA LEU A 462 31.74 -0.40 -7.23
C LEU A 462 30.64 0.43 -7.92
N TYR A 463 30.95 1.62 -8.41
CA TYR A 463 30.00 2.45 -9.15
C TYR A 463 29.65 1.81 -10.49
N LEU A 464 30.66 1.33 -11.23
CA LEU A 464 30.43 0.60 -12.47
C LEU A 464 29.63 -0.69 -12.24
N TYR A 465 29.95 -1.44 -11.19
CA TYR A 465 29.20 -2.66 -10.83
C TYR A 465 27.74 -2.36 -10.47
N TYR A 466 27.48 -1.22 -9.82
CA TYR A 466 26.13 -0.76 -9.54
C TYR A 466 25.38 -0.37 -10.82
N LEU A 467 26.02 0.39 -11.72
CA LEU A 467 25.44 0.77 -13.02
C LEU A 467 25.14 -0.44 -13.92
N GLU A 468 26.03 -1.43 -13.93
CA GLU A 468 25.86 -2.69 -14.68
C GLU A 468 24.90 -3.68 -14.00
N LYS A 469 24.28 -3.28 -12.86
CA LYS A 469 23.40 -4.10 -12.03
C LYS A 469 24.05 -5.40 -11.56
N LYS A 470 25.37 -5.41 -11.37
CA LYS A 470 26.13 -6.50 -10.74
C LYS A 470 26.11 -6.40 -9.21
N ALA A 471 25.98 -5.17 -8.71
CA ALA A 471 25.79 -4.87 -7.30
C ALA A 471 24.40 -4.29 -7.04
N HIS A 472 23.84 -4.58 -5.87
CA HIS A 472 22.61 -3.98 -5.37
C HIS A 472 22.79 -3.55 -3.92
N GLY A 473 22.20 -2.42 -3.55
CA GLY A 473 22.30 -1.92 -2.20
C GLY A 473 21.70 -0.54 -2.03
N ARG A 474 21.83 -0.02 -0.81
CA ARG A 474 21.40 1.33 -0.43
C ARG A 474 22.21 1.87 0.74
N LYS A 475 22.12 3.17 0.93
CA LYS A 475 22.60 3.88 2.12
C LYS A 475 21.44 4.63 2.77
N MET A 476 21.48 4.81 4.08
CA MET A 476 20.57 5.71 4.79
C MET A 476 21.36 6.85 5.36
N VAL A 477 20.86 8.06 5.17
CA VAL A 477 21.56 9.29 5.52
C VAL A 477 20.72 10.07 6.52
N ASN A 478 21.32 10.51 7.63
CA ASN A 478 20.63 11.34 8.62
C ASN A 478 20.52 12.81 8.13
N GLU A 479 19.86 13.66 8.91
CA GLU A 479 19.70 15.09 8.61
C GLU A 479 21.03 15.84 8.41
N ASN A 480 22.11 15.35 9.00
CA ASN A 480 23.45 15.95 8.89
C ASN A 480 24.21 15.50 7.63
N GLY A 481 23.66 14.58 6.83
CA GLY A 481 24.35 14.00 5.68
C GLY A 481 25.23 12.79 6.02
N ASP A 482 25.20 12.27 7.26
CA ASP A 482 25.98 11.11 7.67
C ASP A 482 25.29 9.79 7.30
N ILE A 483 26.07 8.83 6.81
CA ILE A 483 25.57 7.48 6.48
C ILE A 483 25.36 6.66 7.76
N VAL A 484 24.12 6.54 8.23
CA VAL A 484 23.75 5.82 9.47
C VAL A 484 23.37 4.35 9.25
N SER A 485 23.32 3.90 8.00
CA SER A 485 23.03 2.52 7.61
C SER A 485 23.45 2.24 6.16
N HIS A 486 23.77 0.99 5.84
CA HIS A 486 23.93 0.54 4.47
C HIS A 486 23.61 -0.95 4.29
N SER A 487 23.32 -1.34 3.05
CA SER A 487 23.30 -2.73 2.59
C SER A 487 23.99 -2.80 1.22
N LEU A 488 24.84 -3.81 1.02
CA LEU A 488 25.56 -4.10 -0.21
C LEU A 488 25.55 -5.62 -0.45
N GLY A 489 25.08 -6.00 -1.63
CA GLY A 489 25.16 -7.35 -2.14
C GLY A 489 25.47 -7.41 -3.63
N PHE A 490 25.81 -8.61 -4.10
CA PHE A 490 26.21 -8.91 -5.47
C PHE A 490 25.42 -10.10 -6.00
N PHE A 491 25.24 -10.17 -7.32
CA PHE A 491 24.57 -11.29 -7.97
C PHE A 491 25.57 -12.25 -8.59
N PHE A 492 25.39 -13.54 -8.35
CA PHE A 492 26.21 -14.61 -8.92
C PHE A 492 25.32 -15.54 -9.73
N ASN A 493 25.86 -16.12 -10.79
CA ASN A 493 25.21 -17.25 -11.45
C ASN A 493 25.07 -18.38 -10.44
N GLN A 494 23.87 -18.93 -10.28
CA GLN A 494 23.58 -19.96 -9.29
C GLN A 494 24.36 -21.25 -9.52
N ASP A 495 24.44 -21.75 -10.75
CA ASP A 495 25.12 -23.01 -11.07
C ASP A 495 26.62 -22.91 -10.76
N LEU A 496 27.25 -21.80 -11.19
CA LEU A 496 28.65 -21.52 -10.88
C LEU A 496 28.85 -21.30 -9.38
N PHE A 497 27.91 -20.64 -8.71
CA PHE A 497 27.96 -20.45 -7.27
C PHE A 497 27.92 -21.80 -6.57
N ASP A 498 27.08 -22.74 -6.97
CA ASP A 498 27.02 -24.07 -6.36
C ASP A 498 28.29 -24.90 -6.66
N GLU A 499 28.89 -24.77 -7.84
CA GLU A 499 30.16 -25.43 -8.21
C GLU A 499 31.39 -24.92 -7.43
N HIS A 500 31.41 -23.64 -7.05
CA HIS A 500 32.58 -23.01 -6.39
C HIS A 500 32.57 -23.14 -4.85
N GLN A 501 31.86 -24.11 -4.26
CA GLN A 501 31.87 -24.33 -2.80
C GLN A 501 33.29 -24.47 -2.22
N THR A 502 34.22 -25.04 -2.97
CA THR A 502 35.61 -25.24 -2.52
C THR A 502 36.53 -24.06 -2.83
N GLU A 503 36.15 -23.13 -3.72
CA GLU A 503 37.01 -22.03 -4.19
C GLU A 503 36.75 -20.69 -3.49
N VAL A 504 37.71 -19.77 -3.55
CA VAL A 504 37.53 -18.42 -2.97
C VAL A 504 36.54 -17.65 -3.84
N LEU A 505 35.35 -17.36 -3.29
CA LEU A 505 34.34 -16.58 -3.98
C LEU A 505 34.85 -15.15 -4.19
N SER A 506 35.02 -14.76 -5.45
CA SER A 506 35.48 -13.41 -5.81
C SER A 506 34.31 -12.56 -6.27
N VAL A 507 34.18 -11.33 -5.75
CA VAL A 507 33.19 -10.36 -6.24
C VAL A 507 33.36 -10.05 -7.74
N LYS A 508 34.52 -10.33 -8.33
CA LYS A 508 34.74 -10.21 -9.78
C LYS A 508 33.92 -11.20 -10.61
N GLN A 509 33.45 -12.28 -9.99
CA GLN A 509 32.55 -13.26 -10.61
C GLN A 509 31.09 -12.78 -10.58
N ALA A 510 30.82 -11.59 -10.01
CA ALA A 510 29.48 -11.04 -10.03
C ALA A 510 28.99 -10.78 -11.47
N CYS A 511 27.76 -11.17 -11.72
CA CYS A 511 27.08 -11.04 -13.00
C CYS A 511 25.92 -10.06 -12.89
N SER A 512 25.44 -9.56 -14.03
CA SER A 512 24.35 -8.58 -14.03
C SER A 512 23.02 -9.25 -13.65
N LEU A 513 22.18 -8.53 -12.91
CA LEU A 513 20.78 -8.89 -12.66
C LEU A 513 19.99 -9.10 -13.97
N ASP A 514 20.40 -8.44 -15.05
CA ASP A 514 19.76 -8.57 -16.36
C ASP A 514 20.18 -9.84 -17.12
N SER A 515 21.12 -10.64 -16.59
CA SER A 515 21.57 -11.89 -17.22
C SER A 515 20.44 -12.90 -17.43
N ASN A 516 20.59 -13.82 -18.39
CA ASN A 516 19.57 -14.84 -18.69
C ASN A 516 19.63 -16.07 -17.78
N GLN A 517 20.42 -16.01 -16.70
CA GLN A 517 20.74 -17.14 -15.85
C GLN A 517 20.00 -17.03 -14.52
N ASN A 518 19.85 -18.17 -13.82
CA ASN A 518 19.40 -18.16 -12.43
C ASN A 518 20.48 -17.56 -11.55
N LEU A 519 20.07 -16.79 -10.55
CA LEU A 519 20.94 -15.96 -9.74
C LEU A 519 20.88 -16.34 -8.26
N ASN A 520 22.04 -16.23 -7.61
CA ASN A 520 22.16 -16.16 -6.15
C ASN A 520 22.49 -14.71 -5.77
N TYR A 521 21.67 -14.11 -4.91
CA TYR A 521 21.92 -12.78 -4.35
C TYR A 521 22.66 -12.91 -3.03
N LEU A 522 23.92 -12.47 -2.97
CA LEU A 522 24.76 -12.51 -1.77
C LEU A 522 24.93 -11.13 -1.16
N VAL A 523 24.37 -10.92 0.03
CA VAL A 523 24.64 -9.73 0.85
C VAL A 523 25.99 -9.90 1.56
N VAL A 524 26.96 -9.07 1.18
CA VAL A 524 28.34 -9.13 1.71
C VAL A 524 28.58 -8.15 2.84
N SER A 525 27.79 -7.07 2.89
CA SER A 525 27.89 -6.07 3.95
C SER A 525 26.54 -5.45 4.24
N SER A 526 26.18 -5.42 5.52
CA SER A 526 25.06 -4.61 6.02
C SER A 526 25.42 -4.03 7.37
N HIS A 527 25.05 -2.76 7.59
CA HIS A 527 25.21 -2.07 8.85
C HIS A 527 23.97 -1.24 9.14
N SER A 528 23.62 -1.13 10.42
CA SER A 528 22.47 -0.37 10.89
C SER A 528 22.76 0.12 12.31
N GLU A 529 22.73 1.44 12.50
CA GLU A 529 22.92 2.06 13.83
C GLU A 529 21.68 1.91 14.73
N LYS A 530 20.47 1.83 14.15
CA LYS A 530 19.19 1.71 14.87
C LYS A 530 18.34 0.55 14.35
N GLN A 531 17.31 0.18 15.12
CA GLN A 531 16.39 -0.90 14.77
C GLN A 531 15.67 -0.63 13.45
N GLU A 532 15.18 0.58 13.25
CA GLU A 532 14.42 1.01 12.08
C GLU A 532 15.26 0.89 10.80
N HIS A 533 16.55 1.19 10.90
CA HIS A 533 17.50 1.02 9.81
C HIS A 533 17.66 -0.46 9.42
N SER A 534 17.69 -1.36 10.42
CA SER A 534 17.78 -2.80 10.19
C SER A 534 16.50 -3.36 9.59
N ILE A 535 15.34 -2.91 10.06
CA ILE A 535 14.03 -3.25 9.50
C ILE A 535 13.97 -2.84 8.04
N ALA A 536 14.29 -1.57 7.76
CA ALA A 536 14.30 -1.05 6.41
C ALA A 536 15.22 -1.90 5.53
N ASN A 537 16.45 -2.24 5.97
CA ASN A 537 17.42 -3.12 5.30
C ASN A 537 16.87 -4.51 4.93
N ILE A 538 16.26 -5.21 5.88
CA ILE A 538 15.65 -6.53 5.64
C ILE A 538 14.51 -6.43 4.61
N LEU A 539 13.66 -5.42 4.72
CA LEU A 539 12.50 -5.28 3.83
C LEU A 539 12.84 -5.06 2.36
N SER A 540 13.93 -4.35 2.01
CA SER A 540 14.28 -4.23 0.57
C SER A 540 14.95 -5.48 0.04
N ASP A 541 15.67 -6.23 0.86
CA ASP A 541 16.20 -7.51 0.41
C ASP A 541 15.01 -8.43 0.09
N MET A 542 13.98 -8.45 0.94
CA MET A 542 12.74 -9.19 0.67
C MET A 542 12.01 -8.66 -0.58
N LYS A 543 11.92 -7.33 -0.78
CA LYS A 543 11.35 -6.73 -2.00
C LYS A 543 12.11 -7.12 -3.26
N LEU A 544 13.45 -7.11 -3.22
CA LEU A 544 14.28 -7.48 -4.35
C LEU A 544 14.04 -8.94 -4.74
N LEU A 545 14.07 -9.84 -3.75
CA LEU A 545 13.82 -11.27 -3.96
C LEU A 545 12.43 -11.49 -4.54
N ALA A 546 11.41 -10.91 -3.91
CA ALA A 546 10.01 -11.12 -4.30
C ALA A 546 9.67 -10.57 -5.70
N ARG A 547 10.35 -9.51 -6.14
CA ARG A 547 10.13 -8.88 -7.45
C ARG A 547 10.94 -9.52 -8.58
N ASN A 548 11.94 -10.34 -8.25
CA ASN A 548 12.86 -10.86 -9.24
C ASN A 548 12.78 -12.40 -9.32
N ASN A 549 12.21 -12.87 -10.41
CA ASN A 549 12.05 -14.30 -10.72
C ASN A 549 13.39 -15.01 -11.01
N LYS A 550 14.43 -14.30 -11.45
CA LYS A 550 15.75 -14.88 -11.77
C LYS A 550 16.54 -15.20 -10.52
N ILE A 551 16.33 -14.45 -9.43
CA ILE A 551 16.95 -14.79 -8.15
C ILE A 551 16.24 -16.03 -7.61
N LYS A 552 17.01 -17.09 -7.36
CA LYS A 552 16.52 -18.37 -6.83
C LYS A 552 17.04 -18.66 -5.44
N LYS A 553 18.23 -18.17 -5.10
CA LYS A 553 18.80 -18.30 -3.76
C LYS A 553 19.15 -16.93 -3.18
N PHE A 554 18.99 -16.82 -1.87
CA PHE A 554 19.46 -15.69 -1.09
C PHE A 554 20.57 -16.15 -0.16
N SER A 555 21.67 -15.41 -0.17
CA SER A 555 22.82 -15.69 0.65
C SER A 555 23.25 -14.46 1.44
N MET A 556 23.83 -14.70 2.61
CA MET A 556 24.34 -13.62 3.45
C MET A 556 25.63 -14.02 4.14
N LEU A 557 26.50 -13.04 4.32
CA LEU A 557 27.72 -13.19 5.08
C LEU A 557 27.43 -12.91 6.57
N ILE A 558 27.54 -13.96 7.39
CA ILE A 558 27.33 -13.89 8.83
C ILE A 558 28.67 -13.79 9.56
N LYS A 559 28.74 -12.83 10.48
CA LYS A 559 29.92 -12.53 11.32
C LYS A 559 29.62 -12.65 12.82
N ASN A 560 28.35 -12.62 13.20
CA ASN A 560 27.90 -12.66 14.58
C ASN A 560 27.27 -14.04 14.89
N PRO A 561 27.74 -14.76 15.92
CA PRO A 561 27.16 -16.05 16.33
C PRO A 561 25.67 -15.99 16.65
N ASN A 562 25.18 -14.90 17.26
CA ASN A 562 23.75 -14.78 17.58
C ASN A 562 22.91 -14.69 16.30
N ALA A 563 23.45 -14.06 15.25
CA ALA A 563 22.81 -14.05 13.94
C ALA A 563 22.90 -15.43 13.25
N LEU A 564 23.94 -16.23 13.52
CA LEU A 564 24.09 -17.58 12.94
C LEU A 564 22.94 -18.51 13.36
N ASP A 565 22.63 -18.55 14.66
CA ASP A 565 21.58 -19.46 15.16
C ASP A 565 20.17 -18.99 14.81
N LEU A 566 19.94 -17.67 14.76
CA LEU A 566 18.71 -17.11 14.22
C LEU A 566 18.52 -17.50 12.75
N MET A 567 19.54 -17.31 11.90
CA MET A 567 19.40 -17.60 10.48
C MET A 567 19.16 -19.09 10.23
N LYS A 568 19.78 -19.98 11.02
CA LYS A 568 19.43 -21.41 10.99
C LYS A 568 17.97 -21.66 11.35
N SER A 569 17.44 -20.95 12.35
CA SER A 569 16.04 -21.07 12.78
C SER A 569 15.06 -20.57 11.71
N ILE A 570 15.48 -19.62 10.87
CA ILE A 570 14.72 -19.16 9.69
C ILE A 570 14.81 -20.17 8.53
N GLY A 571 15.76 -21.11 8.57
CA GLY A 571 15.95 -22.16 7.57
C GLY A 571 17.17 -21.98 6.67
N PHE A 572 18.08 -21.05 6.99
CA PHE A 572 19.33 -20.93 6.26
C PHE A 572 20.28 -22.08 6.60
N GLU A 573 20.98 -22.54 5.57
CA GLU A 573 22.04 -23.53 5.70
C GLU A 573 23.42 -22.86 5.58
N ILE A 574 24.42 -23.42 6.27
CA ILE A 574 25.80 -22.98 6.09
C ILE A 574 26.27 -23.46 4.72
N TYR A 575 26.51 -22.52 3.82
CA TYR A 575 27.07 -22.79 2.50
C TYR A 575 28.58 -22.98 2.57
N LYS A 576 29.29 -22.06 3.24
CA LYS A 576 30.77 -22.09 3.33
C LYS A 576 31.30 -21.30 4.52
N PHE A 577 32.44 -21.72 5.07
CA PHE A 577 33.24 -20.90 6.00
C PHE A 577 34.36 -20.16 5.27
N SER A 578 34.77 -19.01 5.79
CA SER A 578 36.01 -18.37 5.35
C SER A 578 37.23 -19.30 5.53
N GLU A 579 38.41 -18.86 5.09
CA GLU A 579 39.64 -19.52 5.53
C GLU A 579 39.77 -19.49 7.06
N PRO A 580 40.32 -20.54 7.69
CA PRO A 580 40.63 -20.55 9.10
C PRO A 580 41.56 -19.38 9.46
N THR A 581 41.33 -18.78 10.62
CA THR A 581 42.14 -17.66 11.12
C THR A 581 42.67 -17.96 12.52
N GLU A 582 43.91 -17.54 12.78
CA GLU A 582 44.50 -17.54 14.12
C GLU A 582 44.06 -16.33 14.95
N GLU A 583 43.37 -15.35 14.33
CA GLU A 583 42.81 -14.21 15.02
C GLU A 583 41.57 -14.59 15.86
N ILE A 584 41.32 -13.84 16.94
CA ILE A 584 40.10 -13.99 17.75
C ILE A 584 38.89 -13.73 16.86
N SER A 585 38.15 -14.80 16.56
CA SER A 585 36.87 -14.76 15.84
C SER A 585 35.74 -15.32 16.70
N ASN A 586 34.55 -14.78 16.50
CA ASN A 586 33.35 -15.20 17.20
C ASN A 586 32.75 -16.49 16.61
N ILE A 587 33.09 -16.87 15.36
CA ILE A 587 32.57 -18.08 14.71
C ILE A 587 33.60 -19.20 14.83
N THR A 588 33.23 -20.27 15.54
CA THR A 588 34.05 -21.48 15.69
C THR A 588 33.31 -22.71 15.18
N PHE A 589 34.02 -23.56 14.44
CA PHE A 589 33.48 -24.84 13.97
C PHE A 589 34.60 -25.89 13.94
N LYS A 590 34.35 -27.08 14.49
CA LYS A 590 35.33 -28.18 14.58
C LYS A 590 36.72 -27.72 15.10
N ASN A 591 36.73 -26.95 16.20
CA ASN A 591 37.94 -26.39 16.84
C ASN A 591 38.79 -25.45 15.98
N LYS A 592 38.23 -24.91 14.88
CA LYS A 592 38.85 -23.85 14.07
C LYS A 592 38.02 -22.58 14.16
N SER A 593 38.69 -21.44 14.13
CA SER A 593 38.09 -20.11 14.13
C SER A 593 38.01 -19.58 12.70
N TYR A 594 36.88 -18.95 12.36
CA TYR A 594 36.57 -18.48 11.00
C TYR A 594 36.14 -17.02 11.04
N ARG A 595 36.64 -16.17 10.15
CA ARG A 595 36.29 -14.73 10.13
C ARG A 595 34.80 -14.49 9.83
N TYR A 596 34.20 -15.34 8.99
CA TYR A 596 32.78 -15.32 8.67
C TYR A 596 32.33 -16.67 8.12
N CYS A 597 31.02 -16.87 8.04
CA CYS A 597 30.42 -17.92 7.20
C CYS A 597 29.40 -17.32 6.23
N ILE A 598 29.25 -17.94 5.07
CA ILE A 598 28.18 -17.65 4.13
C ILE A 598 27.04 -18.63 4.43
N MET A 599 25.85 -18.09 4.64
CA MET A 599 24.63 -18.87 4.77
C MET A 599 23.75 -18.65 3.55
N THR A 600 23.02 -19.68 3.13
CA THR A 600 22.15 -19.62 1.95
C THR A 600 20.79 -20.26 2.22
N ILE A 601 19.76 -19.81 1.50
CA ILE A 601 18.40 -20.36 1.55
C ILE A 601 17.77 -20.23 0.15
N ASP A 602 16.88 -21.15 -0.19
CA ASP A 602 16.02 -20.99 -1.37
C ASP A 602 15.08 -19.78 -1.18
N LYS A 603 14.86 -19.04 -2.28
CA LYS A 603 14.02 -17.84 -2.25
C LYS A 603 12.61 -18.15 -1.76
N ILE A 604 11.99 -19.21 -2.26
CA ILE A 604 10.60 -19.52 -1.94
C ILE A 604 10.50 -20.06 -0.52
N ASP A 605 11.47 -20.84 -0.06
CA ASP A 605 11.55 -21.26 1.34
C ASP A 605 11.62 -20.04 2.28
N LEU A 606 12.45 -19.05 1.96
CA LEU A 606 12.56 -17.82 2.74
C LEU A 606 11.26 -17.00 2.74
N LEU A 607 10.71 -16.72 1.55
CA LEU A 607 9.53 -15.86 1.41
C LEU A 607 8.24 -16.51 1.93
N SER A 608 8.20 -17.85 1.99
CA SER A 608 7.08 -18.60 2.57
C SER A 608 7.23 -18.86 4.08
N ASN A 609 8.38 -18.51 4.67
CA ASN A 609 8.63 -18.69 6.09
C ASN A 609 7.69 -17.83 6.94
N LYS A 610 7.07 -18.42 7.97
CA LYS A 610 6.10 -17.74 8.85
C LYS A 610 6.66 -16.49 9.53
N HIS A 611 7.93 -16.51 9.94
CA HIS A 611 8.58 -15.37 10.61
C HIS A 611 8.85 -14.23 9.62
N VAL A 612 9.20 -14.55 8.38
CA VAL A 612 9.41 -13.56 7.31
C VAL A 612 8.08 -12.94 6.89
N ILE A 613 7.03 -13.75 6.72
CA ILE A 613 5.67 -13.25 6.41
C ILE A 613 5.18 -12.33 7.54
N SER A 614 5.29 -12.75 8.81
CA SER A 614 4.89 -11.93 9.96
C SER A 614 5.65 -10.60 9.99
N PHE A 615 6.97 -10.64 9.74
CA PHE A 615 7.80 -9.44 9.67
C PHE A 615 7.39 -8.48 8.55
N ILE A 616 7.09 -9.00 7.36
CA ILE A 616 6.62 -8.21 6.21
C ILE A 616 5.20 -7.67 6.47
N ASN A 617 4.33 -8.41 7.17
CA ASN A 617 3.00 -7.93 7.55
C ASN A 617 3.07 -6.78 8.57
N LYS A 618 4.06 -6.85 9.49
CA LYS A 618 4.23 -5.85 10.54
C LYS A 618 4.91 -4.56 10.07
N TYR A 619 5.92 -4.68 9.20
CA TYR A 619 6.78 -3.53 8.83
C TYR A 619 6.81 -3.19 7.33
N GLY A 620 6.37 -4.09 6.45
CA GLY A 620 6.41 -3.93 4.99
C GLY A 620 5.41 -2.91 4.48
#